data_AF-A0A7Y3T2K9-F1
#
_entry.id   AF-A0A7Y3T2K9-F1
#
_cell.length_a   1.000
_cell.length_b   1.000
_cell.length_c   1.000
_cell.angle_alpha   90.00
_cell.angle_beta   90.00
_cell.angle_gamma   90.00
#
_symmetry.space_group_name_H-M   'P 1'
#
loop_
_entity.id
_entity.type
_entity.pdbx_description
1 polymer ?
#
loop_
_entity_poly.entity_id
_entity_poly.type
_entity_poly.pdbx_seq_one_letter_code
_entity_poly.pdbx_strand_id
1 'polypeptide(L)'
;MVTANQARQSLANTVATLNASFDAGGNANAPIIAGSSGLPVAAAEKLRRARADREDAHVLYLRASDAEREARQALNSAQNIARQQLQAPAGFVIDGGVVARPQSVTQDERTALAMAPVNKAELAVEAAMADRERAADRYASFAFVATVDDWLSRFGDLGNLREVEVETPTVKGDPLSAILSIRAKVAKLTDDLVRVAEAATPAETLRSQAHAEIDRVAAAGALNIHPQSRSGTPLGLSEKMHIRTAPSGALIGNAGTDVMIWLLRDQLKAEVDRMIAELNFDGAMSAAEQEAATRQIAKDRLALERQEEALVAAAEVSGRPTARRADLDPRAFLGVDA
;
A
#
# COMPACT_ATOMS: atom_id res chain seq x y z
N MET A 1 11.91 18.22 -11.82
CA MET A 1 11.40 18.08 -10.44
C MET A 1 9.92 17.65 -10.36
N VAL A 2 9.05 17.96 -11.33
CA VAL A 2 7.64 17.50 -11.33
C VAL A 2 7.49 15.98 -11.57
N THR A 3 8.44 15.36 -12.29
CA THR A 3 8.42 13.94 -12.65
C THR A 3 8.67 12.97 -11.48
N ALA A 4 9.49 13.35 -10.50
CA ALA A 4 9.79 12.48 -9.35
C ALA A 4 8.61 12.36 -8.36
N ASN A 5 7.85 13.43 -8.16
CA ASN A 5 6.63 13.38 -7.34
C ASN A 5 5.50 12.62 -8.04
N GLN A 6 5.40 12.73 -9.37
CA GLN A 6 4.45 11.93 -10.14
C GLN A 6 4.82 10.45 -10.16
N ALA A 7 6.11 10.09 -10.23
CA ALA A 7 6.55 8.70 -10.11
C ALA A 7 6.29 8.13 -8.70
N ARG A 8 6.55 8.90 -7.63
CA ARG A 8 6.21 8.48 -6.26
C ARG A 8 4.71 8.37 -6.01
N GLN A 9 3.90 9.31 -6.49
CA GLN A 9 2.45 9.21 -6.42
C GLN A 9 1.91 8.08 -7.30
N SER A 10 2.49 7.85 -8.47
CA SER A 10 2.15 6.71 -9.33
C SER A 10 2.48 5.40 -8.62
N LEU A 11 3.64 5.26 -8.00
CA LEU A 11 4.03 4.02 -7.32
C LEU A 11 3.19 3.81 -6.05
N ALA A 12 2.96 4.86 -5.26
CA ALA A 12 2.07 4.81 -4.08
C ALA A 12 0.63 4.50 -4.48
N ASN A 13 0.15 5.07 -5.59
CA ASN A 13 -1.17 4.76 -6.14
C ASN A 13 -1.20 3.36 -6.74
N THR A 14 -0.17 2.87 -7.43
CA THR A 14 -0.13 1.50 -7.96
C THR A 14 -0.07 0.48 -6.83
N VAL A 15 0.67 0.75 -5.74
CA VAL A 15 0.66 -0.09 -4.53
C VAL A 15 -0.69 -0.01 -3.83
N ALA A 16 -1.28 1.18 -3.69
CA ALA A 16 -2.62 1.35 -3.10
C ALA A 16 -3.74 0.76 -3.98
N THR A 17 -3.60 0.78 -5.31
CA THR A 17 -4.58 0.23 -6.26
C THR A 17 -4.37 -1.28 -6.44
N LEU A 18 -3.16 -1.79 -6.31
CA LEU A 18 -2.91 -3.23 -6.15
C LEU A 18 -3.47 -3.72 -4.81
N ASN A 19 -3.40 -2.93 -3.74
CA ASN A 19 -4.05 -3.29 -2.49
C ASN A 19 -5.59 -3.16 -2.57
N ALA A 20 -6.11 -2.11 -3.23
CA ALA A 20 -7.55 -1.85 -3.33
C ALA A 20 -8.29 -2.67 -4.42
N SER A 21 -7.59 -3.10 -5.49
CA SER A 21 -8.17 -4.00 -6.51
C SER A 21 -8.27 -5.44 -6.03
N PHE A 22 -7.61 -5.78 -4.92
CA PHE A 22 -7.87 -6.99 -4.15
C PHE A 22 -9.01 -6.82 -3.12
N ASP A 23 -9.48 -5.59 -2.84
CA ASP A 23 -10.54 -5.29 -1.87
C ASP A 23 -11.97 -5.22 -2.47
N ALA A 24 -12.16 -5.30 -3.79
CA ALA A 24 -13.51 -5.25 -4.39
C ALA A 24 -14.29 -6.59 -4.33
N GLY A 25 -13.73 -7.62 -3.69
CA GLY A 25 -14.36 -8.95 -3.56
C GLY A 25 -14.22 -9.58 -2.17
N GLY A 26 -13.86 -8.79 -1.14
CA GLY A 26 -13.68 -9.24 0.23
C GLY A 26 -14.98 -9.75 0.85
N ASN A 27 -15.26 -11.03 0.63
CA ASN A 27 -16.36 -11.77 1.22
C ASN A 27 -16.20 -11.75 2.75
N ALA A 28 -16.96 -10.90 3.44
CA ALA A 28 -17.00 -10.76 4.90
C ALA A 28 -17.53 -12.01 5.64
N ASN A 29 -17.59 -13.15 4.96
CA ASN A 29 -18.03 -14.45 5.44
C ASN A 29 -17.05 -15.59 5.07
N ALA A 30 -15.77 -15.29 4.83
CA ALA A 30 -14.77 -16.34 4.73
C ALA A 30 -14.77 -17.14 6.05
N PRO A 31 -15.10 -18.45 6.03
CA PRO A 31 -15.18 -19.26 7.24
C PRO A 31 -13.83 -19.20 7.96
N ILE A 32 -13.89 -19.20 9.30
CA ILE A 32 -12.73 -19.29 10.20
C ILE A 32 -11.77 -20.34 9.63
N ILE A 33 -10.71 -19.86 8.97
CA ILE A 33 -9.76 -20.72 8.28
C ILE A 33 -9.14 -21.60 9.36
N ALA A 34 -9.33 -22.91 9.25
CA ALA A 34 -8.67 -23.94 10.05
C ALA A 34 -7.14 -24.01 9.78
N GLY A 35 -6.52 -22.85 9.53
CA GLY A 35 -5.17 -22.66 8.98
C GLY A 35 -4.11 -22.30 10.01
N SER A 36 -4.35 -22.58 11.30
CA SER A 36 -3.30 -22.49 12.32
C SER A 36 -2.47 -23.78 12.43
N SER A 37 -2.72 -24.80 11.60
CA SER A 37 -2.14 -26.14 11.72
C SER A 37 -0.60 -26.19 11.56
N GLY A 38 0.03 -25.12 11.08
CA GLY A 38 1.50 -25.02 10.94
C GLY A 38 2.18 -23.99 11.85
N LEU A 39 1.44 -23.30 12.72
CA LEU A 39 2.02 -22.27 13.60
C LEU A 39 2.51 -22.85 14.94
N PRO A 40 3.67 -22.39 15.46
CA PRO A 40 4.03 -22.62 16.85
C PRO A 40 2.92 -22.16 17.81
N VAL A 41 2.73 -22.88 18.92
CA VAL A 41 1.62 -22.65 19.86
C VAL A 41 1.60 -21.21 20.39
N ALA A 42 2.76 -20.65 20.71
CA ALA A 42 2.88 -19.27 21.18
C ALA A 42 2.43 -18.25 20.13
N ALA A 43 2.84 -18.44 18.87
CA ALA A 43 2.46 -17.58 17.74
C ALA A 43 0.96 -17.67 17.44
N ALA A 44 0.40 -18.89 17.46
CA ALA A 44 -1.03 -19.12 17.25
C ALA A 44 -1.88 -18.44 18.34
N GLU A 45 -1.48 -18.54 19.60
CA GLU A 45 -2.16 -17.89 20.73
C GLU A 45 -2.06 -16.36 20.64
N LYS A 46 -0.88 -15.82 20.28
CA LYS A 46 -0.67 -14.39 20.07
C LYS A 46 -1.58 -13.84 18.96
N LEU A 47 -1.66 -14.52 17.82
CA LEU A 47 -2.54 -14.15 16.72
C LEU A 47 -4.02 -14.23 17.11
N ARG A 48 -4.42 -15.28 17.83
CA ARG A 48 -5.79 -15.45 18.32
C ARG A 48 -6.22 -14.27 19.20
N ARG A 49 -5.34 -13.82 20.11
CA ARG A 49 -5.59 -12.64 20.94
C ARG A 49 -5.72 -11.38 20.08
N ALA A 50 -4.78 -11.14 19.17
CA ALA A 50 -4.82 -9.96 18.31
C ALA A 50 -6.08 -9.90 17.41
N ARG A 51 -6.56 -11.05 16.91
CA ARG A 51 -7.83 -11.14 16.18
C ARG A 51 -9.03 -10.82 17.07
N ALA A 52 -9.06 -11.32 18.30
CA ALA A 52 -10.11 -11.02 19.26
C ALA A 52 -10.12 -9.51 19.62
N ASP A 53 -8.95 -8.94 19.91
CA ASP A 53 -8.82 -7.51 20.23
C ASP A 53 -9.24 -6.61 19.06
N ARG A 54 -8.94 -7.02 17.82
CA ARG A 54 -9.40 -6.34 16.61
C ARG A 54 -10.91 -6.35 16.49
N GLU A 55 -11.55 -7.49 16.73
CA GLU A 55 -13.01 -7.62 16.66
C GLU A 55 -13.68 -6.77 17.75
N ASP A 56 -13.15 -6.80 18.97
CA ASP A 56 -13.64 -5.94 20.06
C ASP A 56 -13.50 -4.45 19.70
N ALA A 57 -12.38 -4.04 19.10
CA ALA A 57 -12.18 -2.68 18.62
C ALA A 57 -13.16 -2.32 17.49
N HIS A 58 -13.46 -3.26 16.59
CA HIS A 58 -14.44 -3.06 15.53
C HIS A 58 -15.85 -2.85 16.07
N VAL A 59 -16.28 -3.67 17.05
CA VAL A 59 -17.58 -3.52 17.72
C VAL A 59 -17.69 -2.15 18.41
N LEU A 60 -16.63 -1.68 19.07
CA LEU A 60 -16.59 -0.34 19.67
C LEU A 60 -16.72 0.75 18.63
N TYR A 61 -16.03 0.62 17.49
CA TYR A 61 -16.13 1.56 16.37
C TYR A 61 -17.57 1.62 15.81
N LEU A 62 -18.22 0.48 15.61
CA LEU A 62 -19.60 0.42 15.13
C LEU A 62 -20.56 1.10 16.10
N ARG A 63 -20.44 0.83 17.41
CA ARG A 63 -21.26 1.49 18.44
C ARG A 63 -21.06 3.01 18.47
N ALA A 64 -19.82 3.48 18.36
CA ALA A 64 -19.53 4.91 18.31
C ALA A 64 -20.07 5.57 17.02
N SER A 65 -20.01 4.86 15.90
CA SER A 65 -20.60 5.29 14.62
C SER A 65 -22.12 5.35 14.65
N ASP A 66 -22.79 4.41 15.32
CA ASP A 66 -24.24 4.46 15.56
C ASP A 66 -24.59 5.66 16.46
N ALA A 67 -23.86 5.88 17.55
CA ALA A 67 -24.07 7.02 18.45
C ALA A 67 -23.89 8.36 17.74
N GLU A 68 -22.90 8.50 16.84
CA GLU A 68 -22.75 9.71 16.02
C GLU A 68 -23.97 9.92 15.10
N ARG A 69 -24.45 8.86 14.44
CA ARG A 69 -25.63 8.93 13.58
C ARG A 69 -26.88 9.36 14.36
N GLU A 70 -27.10 8.78 15.54
CA GLU A 70 -28.19 9.17 16.43
C GLU A 70 -28.08 10.63 16.88
N ALA A 71 -26.88 11.09 17.28
CA ALA A 71 -26.65 12.47 17.66
C ALA A 71 -26.94 13.46 16.52
N ARG A 72 -26.53 13.12 15.29
CA ARG A 72 -26.84 13.94 14.09
C ARG A 72 -28.34 13.98 13.79
N GLN A 73 -29.04 12.85 13.92
CA GLN A 73 -30.49 12.81 13.76
C GLN A 73 -31.19 13.66 14.82
N ALA A 74 -30.74 13.61 16.09
CA ALA A 74 -31.27 14.43 17.16
C ALA A 74 -31.04 15.93 16.93
N LEU A 75 -29.85 16.31 16.43
CA LEU A 75 -29.54 17.69 16.03
C LEU A 75 -30.49 18.18 14.93
N ASN A 76 -30.68 17.40 13.87
CA ASN A 76 -31.60 17.76 12.78
C ASN A 76 -33.04 17.96 13.29
N SER A 77 -33.51 17.06 14.16
CA SER A 77 -34.82 17.18 14.81
C SER A 77 -34.93 18.44 15.68
N ALA A 78 -33.92 18.74 16.49
CA ALA A 78 -33.88 19.94 17.33
C ALA A 78 -33.89 21.23 16.49
N GLN A 79 -33.13 21.27 15.39
CA GLN A 79 -33.12 22.40 14.45
C GLN A 79 -34.49 22.60 13.80
N ASN A 80 -35.16 21.52 13.39
CA ASN A 80 -36.50 21.59 12.82
C ASN A 80 -37.52 22.14 13.83
N ILE A 81 -37.47 21.69 15.08
CA ILE A 81 -38.35 22.18 16.16
C ILE A 81 -38.06 23.66 16.45
N ALA A 82 -36.79 24.03 16.62
CA ALA A 82 -36.39 25.42 16.87
C ALA A 82 -36.85 26.35 15.73
N ARG A 83 -36.69 25.91 14.48
CA ARG A 83 -37.17 26.63 13.30
C ARG A 83 -38.69 26.81 13.31
N GLN A 84 -39.45 25.76 13.63
CA GLN A 84 -40.91 25.83 13.75
C GLN A 84 -41.35 26.79 14.86
N GLN A 85 -40.68 26.75 16.03
CA GLN A 85 -40.98 27.65 17.16
C GLN A 85 -40.69 29.12 16.85
N LEU A 86 -39.61 29.40 16.09
CA LEU A 86 -39.24 30.74 15.66
C LEU A 86 -40.16 31.29 14.57
N GLN A 87 -40.70 30.42 13.71
CA GLN A 87 -41.65 30.80 12.66
C GLN A 87 -43.10 30.92 13.17
N ALA A 88 -43.44 30.30 14.30
CA ALA A 88 -44.77 30.37 14.88
C ALA A 88 -45.10 31.81 15.32
N PRO A 89 -46.25 32.38 14.88
CA PRO A 89 -46.64 33.73 15.23
C PRO A 89 -46.77 33.88 16.75
N ALA A 90 -46.28 35.00 17.28
CA ALA A 90 -46.34 35.29 18.71
C ALA A 90 -47.81 35.34 19.17
N GLY A 91 -48.25 34.35 19.95
CA GLY A 91 -49.56 34.37 20.62
C GLY A 91 -50.42 33.11 20.56
N PHE A 92 -50.02 32.05 19.84
CA PHE A 92 -50.76 30.78 19.84
C PHE A 92 -50.04 29.70 20.64
N VAL A 93 -50.43 29.51 21.91
CA VAL A 93 -50.14 28.31 22.68
C VAL A 93 -51.41 27.46 22.67
N ILE A 94 -51.41 26.36 21.91
CA ILE A 94 -52.49 25.37 21.95
C ILE A 94 -52.14 24.42 23.10
N ASP A 95 -52.50 24.80 24.31
CA ASP A 95 -52.59 23.87 25.43
C ASP A 95 -53.98 24.01 26.05
N GLY A 96 -54.60 22.88 26.36
CA GLY A 96 -56.04 22.67 26.50
C GLY A 96 -56.74 23.32 27.70
N GLY A 97 -56.54 24.61 27.95
CA GLY A 97 -57.31 25.37 28.93
C GLY A 97 -56.53 26.52 29.55
N VAL A 98 -57.15 27.71 29.52
CA VAL A 98 -56.76 28.97 30.16
C VAL A 98 -55.68 29.78 29.43
N VAL A 99 -56.13 30.74 28.61
CA VAL A 99 -55.32 31.77 27.96
C VAL A 99 -54.91 32.83 29.00
N ALA A 100 -53.85 32.54 29.76
CA ALA A 100 -53.13 33.60 30.48
C ALA A 100 -52.24 34.34 29.47
N ARG A 101 -52.42 35.67 29.32
CA ARG A 101 -51.52 36.51 28.52
C ARG A 101 -50.09 36.36 29.07
N PRO A 102 -49.14 35.78 28.33
CA PRO A 102 -47.77 35.69 28.83
C PRO A 102 -47.20 37.11 28.97
N GLN A 103 -46.45 37.33 30.05
CA GLN A 103 -45.57 38.50 30.19
C GLN A 103 -44.69 38.60 28.93
N SER A 104 -44.36 39.82 28.51
CA SER A 104 -43.63 40.11 27.28
C SER A 104 -42.21 39.55 27.31
N VAL A 105 -42.05 38.26 27.02
CA VAL A 105 -40.74 37.64 26.76
C VAL A 105 -40.17 38.31 25.52
N THR A 106 -38.95 38.82 25.64
CA THR A 106 -38.27 39.49 24.53
C THR A 106 -37.99 38.51 23.37
N GLN A 107 -37.85 39.02 22.15
CA GLN A 107 -37.52 38.19 20.98
C GLN A 107 -36.19 37.44 21.16
N ASP A 108 -35.25 38.04 21.89
CA ASP A 108 -33.94 37.46 22.19
C ASP A 108 -34.07 36.28 23.16
N GLU A 109 -34.86 36.41 24.23
CA GLU A 109 -35.16 35.31 25.16
C GLU A 109 -35.87 34.15 24.46
N ARG A 110 -36.82 34.44 23.55
CA ARG A 110 -37.47 33.40 22.74
C ARG A 110 -36.47 32.66 21.85
N THR A 111 -35.56 33.41 21.20
CA THR A 111 -34.52 32.81 20.36
C THR A 111 -33.56 31.96 21.18
N ALA A 112 -33.12 32.45 22.33
CA ALA A 112 -32.23 31.72 23.23
C ALA A 112 -32.87 30.41 23.72
N LEU A 113 -34.15 30.44 24.10
CA LEU A 113 -34.89 29.25 24.54
C LEU A 113 -35.08 28.23 23.39
N ALA A 114 -35.41 28.70 22.18
CA ALA A 114 -35.56 27.84 21.01
C ALA A 114 -34.23 27.21 20.57
N MET A 115 -33.12 27.94 20.69
CA MET A 115 -31.78 27.47 20.29
C MET A 115 -31.08 26.62 21.35
N ALA A 116 -31.48 26.70 22.63
CA ALA A 116 -30.90 25.89 23.70
C ALA A 116 -30.84 24.36 23.40
N PRO A 117 -31.91 23.69 22.91
CA PRO A 117 -31.84 22.28 22.54
C PRO A 117 -30.93 22.02 21.33
N VAL A 118 -30.80 22.97 20.41
CA VAL A 118 -29.89 22.87 19.25
C VAL A 118 -28.44 22.88 19.74
N ASN A 119 -28.06 23.87 20.56
CA ASN A 119 -26.71 23.97 21.11
C ASN A 119 -26.33 22.71 21.92
N LYS A 120 -27.27 22.16 22.70
CA LYS A 120 -27.06 20.90 23.43
C LYS A 120 -26.83 19.73 22.47
N ALA A 121 -27.58 19.64 21.38
CA ALA A 121 -27.42 18.58 20.39
C ALA A 121 -26.12 18.74 19.58
N GLU A 122 -25.67 19.97 19.31
CA GLU A 122 -24.37 20.24 18.68
C GLU A 122 -23.21 19.73 19.54
N LEU A 123 -23.20 20.04 20.83
CA LEU A 123 -22.20 19.50 21.77
C LEU A 123 -22.23 17.96 21.85
N ALA A 124 -23.41 17.36 21.75
CA ALA A 124 -23.55 15.90 21.72
C ALA A 124 -22.98 15.28 20.43
N VAL A 125 -23.17 15.94 19.27
CA VAL A 125 -22.55 15.51 18.00
C VAL A 125 -21.03 15.63 18.07
N GLU A 126 -20.50 16.74 18.59
CA GLU A 126 -19.06 16.93 18.74
C GLU A 126 -18.44 15.85 19.63
N ALA A 127 -19.06 15.55 20.78
CA ALA A 127 -18.62 14.47 21.66
C ALA A 127 -18.67 13.09 20.98
N ALA A 128 -19.76 12.78 20.26
CA ALA A 128 -19.90 11.51 19.55
C ALA A 128 -18.91 11.36 18.39
N MET A 129 -18.58 12.45 17.69
CA MET A 129 -17.54 12.46 16.66
C MET A 129 -16.16 12.16 17.24
N ALA A 130 -15.80 12.80 18.37
CA ALA A 130 -14.54 12.54 19.06
C ALA A 130 -14.46 11.08 19.59
N ASP A 131 -15.58 10.52 20.06
CA ASP A 131 -15.67 9.12 20.45
C ASP A 131 -15.46 8.17 19.27
N ARG A 132 -16.07 8.47 18.11
CA ARG A 132 -15.86 7.68 16.88
C ARG A 132 -14.41 7.76 16.42
N GLU A 133 -13.79 8.92 16.46
CA GLU A 133 -12.38 9.09 16.09
C GLU A 133 -11.46 8.25 16.98
N ARG A 134 -11.63 8.31 18.31
CA ARG A 134 -10.86 7.47 19.25
C ARG A 134 -11.08 5.97 19.01
N ALA A 135 -12.31 5.55 18.70
CA ALA A 135 -12.62 4.16 18.39
C ALA A 135 -12.02 3.74 17.03
N ALA A 136 -12.01 4.63 16.05
CA ALA A 136 -11.39 4.42 14.74
C ALA A 136 -9.87 4.27 14.86
N ASP A 137 -9.20 5.13 15.63
CA ASP A 137 -7.76 5.02 15.91
C ASP A 137 -7.41 3.69 16.58
N ARG A 138 -8.23 3.27 17.56
CA ARG A 138 -8.07 1.97 18.21
C ARG A 138 -8.22 0.82 17.22
N TYR A 139 -9.26 0.84 16.38
CA TYR A 139 -9.45 -0.20 15.36
C TYR A 139 -8.32 -0.21 14.33
N ALA A 140 -7.87 0.96 13.86
CA ALA A 140 -6.77 1.12 12.93
C ALA A 140 -5.43 0.61 13.49
N SER A 141 -5.24 0.66 14.81
CA SER A 141 -4.03 0.09 15.46
C SER A 141 -3.88 -1.43 15.27
N PHE A 142 -4.95 -2.13 14.87
CA PHE A 142 -4.96 -3.56 14.53
C PHE A 142 -4.93 -3.85 13.02
N ALA A 143 -4.66 -2.86 12.16
CA ALA A 143 -4.61 -3.04 10.71
C ALA A 143 -3.62 -4.15 10.28
N PHE A 144 -2.53 -4.33 11.03
CA PHE A 144 -1.51 -5.36 10.77
C PHE A 144 -2.07 -6.80 10.83
N VAL A 145 -3.17 -7.05 11.55
CA VAL A 145 -3.76 -8.40 11.66
C VAL A 145 -4.23 -8.89 10.29
N ALA A 146 -4.79 -8.02 9.45
CA ALA A 146 -5.19 -8.38 8.09
C ALA A 146 -3.98 -8.78 7.24
N THR A 147 -2.85 -8.09 7.39
CA THR A 147 -1.58 -8.42 6.71
C THR A 147 -1.04 -9.77 7.16
N VAL A 148 -1.13 -10.10 8.45
CA VAL A 148 -0.74 -11.41 8.97
C VAL A 148 -1.64 -12.52 8.42
N ASP A 149 -2.95 -12.28 8.37
CA ASP A 149 -3.92 -13.25 7.86
C ASP A 149 -3.74 -13.53 6.36
N ASP A 150 -3.53 -12.48 5.55
CA ASP A 150 -3.23 -12.62 4.12
C ASP A 150 -1.92 -13.39 3.90
N TRP A 151 -0.87 -13.06 4.65
CA TRP A 151 0.40 -13.77 4.56
C TRP A 151 0.27 -15.27 4.91
N LEU A 152 -0.45 -15.59 6.00
CA LEU A 152 -0.71 -16.99 6.38
C LEU A 152 -1.51 -17.74 5.32
N SER A 153 -2.47 -17.09 4.66
CA SER A 153 -3.26 -17.71 3.60
C SER A 153 -2.41 -18.11 2.40
N ARG A 154 -1.34 -17.36 2.11
CA ARG A 154 -0.38 -17.65 1.04
C ARG A 154 0.68 -18.66 1.47
N PHE A 155 1.02 -18.69 2.76
CA PHE A 155 2.05 -19.56 3.31
C PHE A 155 1.56 -20.98 3.62
N GLY A 156 0.24 -21.19 3.74
CA GLY A 156 -0.39 -22.43 4.22
C GLY A 156 0.06 -23.75 3.58
N ASP A 157 0.68 -23.71 2.41
CA ASP A 157 1.20 -24.89 1.69
C ASP A 157 2.73 -25.03 1.68
N LEU A 158 3.48 -24.05 2.22
CA LEU A 158 4.92 -23.90 1.92
C LEU A 158 5.89 -24.45 2.98
N GLY A 159 5.43 -24.91 4.15
CA GLY A 159 6.29 -25.64 5.09
C GLY A 159 6.02 -25.38 6.58
N ASN A 160 6.92 -25.92 7.42
CA ASN A 160 6.85 -25.81 8.87
C ASN A 160 7.54 -24.52 9.35
N LEU A 161 6.76 -23.62 9.93
CA LEU A 161 7.27 -22.41 10.59
C LEU A 161 7.99 -22.77 11.88
N ARG A 162 9.17 -22.19 12.10
CA ARG A 162 9.97 -22.39 13.32
C ARG A 162 9.89 -21.16 14.19
N GLU A 163 9.73 -21.36 15.50
CA GLU A 163 9.82 -20.27 16.47
C GLU A 163 11.25 -19.73 16.52
N VAL A 164 11.37 -18.40 16.53
CA VAL A 164 12.64 -17.69 16.63
C VAL A 164 12.64 -16.92 17.93
N GLU A 165 13.62 -17.21 18.78
CA GLU A 165 13.87 -16.41 19.97
C GLU A 165 14.36 -15.02 19.56
N VAL A 166 13.60 -13.99 19.96
CA VAL A 166 13.94 -12.60 19.69
C VAL A 166 14.54 -12.00 20.96
N GLU A 167 15.80 -11.63 20.90
CA GLU A 167 16.45 -10.89 21.97
C GLU A 167 15.76 -9.53 22.16
N THR A 168 15.19 -9.31 23.34
CA THR A 168 14.61 -8.00 23.68
C THR A 168 15.75 -7.02 23.95
N PRO A 169 15.90 -5.96 23.16
CA PRO A 169 16.99 -5.02 23.37
C PRO A 169 16.83 -4.32 24.73
N THR A 170 17.90 -4.29 25.53
CA THR A 170 17.90 -3.57 26.81
C THR A 170 17.97 -2.07 26.53
N VAL A 171 16.84 -1.37 26.64
CA VAL A 171 16.76 0.07 26.40
C VAL A 171 17.05 0.84 27.68
N LYS A 172 18.04 1.74 27.62
CA LYS A 172 18.27 2.76 28.65
C LYS A 172 17.37 3.96 28.37
N GLY A 173 16.22 4.05 29.03
CA GLY A 173 15.32 5.20 28.92
C GLY A 173 13.88 4.83 28.55
N ASP A 174 13.19 5.76 27.87
CA ASP A 174 11.80 5.59 27.46
C ASP A 174 11.67 4.62 26.27
N PRO A 175 10.92 3.51 26.40
CA PRO A 175 10.74 2.52 25.32
C PRO A 175 10.21 3.12 24.02
N LEU A 176 9.36 4.15 24.10
CA LEU A 176 8.80 4.80 22.91
C LEU A 176 9.89 5.46 22.06
N SER A 177 10.87 6.10 22.68
CA SER A 177 12.01 6.69 21.97
C SER A 177 12.85 5.65 21.23
N ALA A 178 13.02 4.45 21.82
CA ALA A 178 13.69 3.35 21.15
C ALA A 178 12.88 2.79 19.97
N ILE A 179 11.56 2.63 20.13
CA ILE A 179 10.66 2.22 19.04
C ILE A 179 10.73 3.22 17.89
N LEU A 180 10.63 4.52 18.16
CA LEU A 180 10.73 5.57 17.13
C LEU A 180 12.09 5.55 16.41
N SER A 181 13.18 5.28 17.14
CA SER A 181 14.51 5.11 16.54
C SER A 181 14.57 3.91 15.59
N ILE A 182 14.00 2.77 15.98
CA ILE A 182 13.91 1.58 15.11
C ILE A 182 13.08 1.87 13.87
N ARG A 183 11.92 2.52 14.02
CA ARG A 183 11.06 2.92 12.89
C ARG A 183 11.78 3.83 11.90
N ALA A 184 12.56 4.79 12.38
CA ALA A 184 13.37 5.64 11.52
C ALA A 184 14.44 4.84 10.74
N LYS A 185 15.04 3.81 11.36
CA LYS A 185 15.98 2.92 10.67
C LYS A 185 15.28 2.04 9.63
N VAL A 186 14.10 1.51 9.93
CA VAL A 186 13.30 0.74 8.96
C VAL A 186 12.91 1.61 7.77
N ALA A 187 12.46 2.85 8.01
CA ALA A 187 12.16 3.79 6.92
C ALA A 187 13.38 4.04 6.03
N LYS A 188 14.56 4.22 6.62
CA LYS A 188 15.82 4.35 5.87
C LYS A 188 16.13 3.10 5.03
N LEU A 189 15.93 1.89 5.57
CA LEU A 189 16.12 0.65 4.82
C LEU A 189 15.13 0.51 3.66
N THR A 190 13.90 0.99 3.81
CA THR A 190 12.92 1.05 2.72
C THR A 190 13.39 2.01 1.61
N ASP A 191 13.91 3.19 1.97
CA ASP A 191 14.50 4.12 1.00
C ASP A 191 15.73 3.51 0.29
N ASP A 192 16.57 2.80 1.03
CA ASP A 192 17.75 2.10 0.49
C ASP A 192 17.32 0.95 -0.45
N LEU A 193 16.22 0.25 -0.17
CA LEU A 193 15.66 -0.77 -1.07
C LEU A 193 15.20 -0.16 -2.40
N VAL A 194 14.52 0.99 -2.35
CA VAL A 194 14.15 1.73 -3.57
C VAL A 194 15.40 2.15 -4.35
N ARG A 195 16.44 2.64 -3.65
CA ARG A 195 17.71 3.01 -4.30
C ARG A 195 18.38 1.81 -4.99
N VAL A 196 18.36 0.63 -4.37
CA VAL A 196 18.91 -0.61 -4.96
C VAL A 196 18.10 -1.06 -6.17
N ALA A 197 16.76 -0.97 -6.10
CA ALA A 197 15.88 -1.34 -7.20
C ALA A 197 16.01 -0.37 -8.40
N GLU A 198 16.31 0.90 -8.16
CA GLU A 198 16.52 1.92 -9.18
C GLU A 198 17.99 2.02 -9.65
N ALA A 199 18.89 1.19 -9.10
CA ALA A 199 20.30 1.21 -9.46
C ALA A 199 20.49 0.87 -10.94
N ALA A 200 21.29 1.69 -11.64
CA ALA A 200 21.58 1.48 -13.05
C ALA A 200 22.31 0.15 -13.28
N THR A 201 22.09 -0.48 -14.43
CA THR A 201 22.90 -1.62 -14.86
C THR A 201 24.32 -1.15 -15.21
N PRO A 202 25.39 -1.85 -14.79
CA PRO A 202 26.76 -1.49 -15.13
C PRO A 202 26.96 -1.35 -16.65
N ALA A 203 27.75 -0.36 -17.05
CA ALA A 203 28.01 -0.05 -18.46
C ALA A 203 28.50 -1.27 -19.25
N GLU A 204 29.33 -2.11 -18.64
CA GLU A 204 29.84 -3.34 -19.27
C GLU A 204 28.72 -4.36 -19.55
N THR A 205 27.83 -4.59 -18.58
CA THR A 205 26.69 -5.49 -18.75
C THR A 205 25.72 -4.95 -19.79
N LEU A 206 25.41 -3.64 -19.74
CA LEU A 206 24.53 -2.99 -20.71
C LEU A 206 25.11 -3.07 -22.13
N ARG A 207 26.40 -2.80 -22.30
CA ARG A 207 27.13 -2.97 -23.56
C ARG A 207 27.05 -4.41 -24.06
N SER A 208 27.34 -5.38 -23.20
CA SER A 208 27.29 -6.79 -23.57
C SER A 208 25.89 -7.22 -24.02
N GLN A 209 24.84 -6.75 -23.33
CA GLN A 209 23.45 -7.03 -23.69
C GLN A 209 23.07 -6.38 -25.02
N ALA A 210 23.40 -5.10 -25.21
CA ALA A 210 23.14 -4.39 -26.45
C ALA A 210 23.89 -5.01 -27.65
N HIS A 211 25.14 -5.42 -27.47
CA HIS A 211 25.91 -6.11 -28.49
C HIS A 211 25.31 -7.48 -28.83
N ALA A 212 24.88 -8.25 -27.82
CA ALA A 212 24.24 -9.54 -28.03
C ALA A 212 22.90 -9.39 -28.78
N GLU A 213 22.14 -8.33 -28.49
CA GLU A 213 20.93 -7.99 -29.22
C GLU A 213 21.20 -7.64 -30.69
N ILE A 214 22.14 -6.73 -30.96
CA ILE A 214 22.55 -6.37 -32.33
C ILE A 214 23.01 -7.62 -33.09
N ASP A 215 23.79 -8.49 -32.44
CA ASP A 215 24.30 -9.72 -33.03
C ASP A 215 23.20 -10.71 -33.39
N ARG A 216 22.22 -10.87 -32.50
CA ARG A 216 21.05 -11.72 -32.74
C ARG A 216 20.24 -11.23 -33.95
N VAL A 217 20.03 -9.92 -34.09
CA VAL A 217 19.28 -9.35 -35.21
C VAL A 217 20.09 -9.41 -36.51
N ALA A 218 21.39 -9.08 -36.45
CA ALA A 218 22.31 -9.20 -37.58
C ALA A 218 22.41 -10.65 -38.10
N ALA A 219 22.42 -11.64 -37.20
CA ALA A 219 22.44 -13.05 -37.59
C ALA A 219 21.18 -13.45 -38.38
N ALA A 220 20.00 -12.92 -38.02
CA ALA A 220 18.77 -13.14 -38.79
C ALA A 220 18.81 -12.48 -40.19
N GLY A 221 19.46 -11.32 -40.27
CA GLY A 221 19.66 -10.55 -41.50
C GLY A 221 20.75 -11.08 -42.44
N ALA A 222 21.61 -11.99 -41.97
CA ALA A 222 22.75 -12.49 -42.74
C ALA A 222 22.33 -13.06 -44.10
N LEU A 223 23.02 -12.62 -45.15
CA LEU A 223 22.78 -13.11 -46.51
C LEU A 223 23.60 -14.38 -46.75
N ASN A 224 22.93 -15.42 -47.25
CA ASN A 224 23.57 -16.65 -47.66
C ASN A 224 23.56 -16.73 -49.19
N ILE A 225 24.73 -16.91 -49.79
CA ILE A 225 24.84 -17.15 -51.24
C ILE A 225 24.61 -18.63 -51.48
N HIS A 226 23.55 -18.97 -52.21
CA HIS A 226 23.31 -20.36 -52.63
C HIS A 226 24.01 -20.63 -53.96
N PRO A 227 25.15 -21.37 -53.98
CA PRO A 227 25.95 -21.56 -55.20
C PRO A 227 25.22 -22.35 -56.30
N GLN A 228 24.14 -23.06 -55.95
CA GLN A 228 23.33 -23.85 -56.87
C GLN A 228 22.03 -23.14 -57.30
N SER A 229 21.87 -21.85 -56.95
CA SER A 229 20.65 -21.13 -57.28
C SER A 229 20.49 -20.98 -58.80
N ARG A 230 19.39 -21.53 -59.33
CA ARG A 230 18.98 -21.39 -60.74
C ARG A 230 17.96 -20.27 -60.95
N SER A 231 17.50 -19.61 -59.88
CA SER A 231 16.41 -18.61 -59.93
C SER A 231 16.85 -17.23 -60.42
N GLY A 232 18.15 -17.01 -60.67
CA GLY A 232 18.72 -15.69 -60.95
C GLY A 232 18.78 -14.75 -59.73
N THR A 233 18.38 -15.23 -58.55
CA THR A 233 18.35 -14.48 -57.28
C THR A 233 19.19 -15.17 -56.21
N PRO A 234 20.53 -15.23 -56.36
CA PRO A 234 21.41 -16.03 -55.50
C PRO A 234 21.40 -15.63 -54.02
N LEU A 235 20.91 -14.43 -53.70
CA LEU A 235 20.82 -13.87 -52.35
C LEU A 235 19.40 -13.82 -51.77
N GLY A 236 18.36 -14.05 -52.59
CA GLY A 236 16.96 -13.94 -52.14
C GLY A 236 16.55 -12.56 -51.59
N LEU A 237 17.27 -11.48 -51.95
CA LEU A 237 17.06 -10.14 -51.37
C LEU A 237 15.63 -9.63 -51.46
N SER A 238 14.95 -9.88 -52.58
CA SER A 238 13.56 -9.47 -52.76
C SER A 238 12.62 -10.05 -51.71
N GLU A 239 12.89 -11.26 -51.21
CA GLU A 239 12.07 -11.90 -50.18
C GLU A 239 12.36 -11.32 -48.80
N LYS A 240 13.63 -11.08 -48.47
CA LYS A 240 14.04 -10.47 -47.19
C LYS A 240 13.62 -9.00 -47.06
N MET A 241 13.50 -8.27 -48.17
CA MET A 241 13.11 -6.85 -48.19
C MET A 241 11.59 -6.64 -48.31
N HIS A 242 10.79 -7.70 -48.47
CA HIS A 242 9.37 -7.55 -48.78
C HIS A 242 8.51 -7.33 -47.53
N ILE A 243 7.47 -6.50 -47.68
CA ILE A 243 6.40 -6.33 -46.70
C ILE A 243 5.16 -7.00 -47.28
N ARG A 244 4.57 -7.96 -46.56
CA ARG A 244 3.34 -8.65 -46.95
C ARG A 244 2.16 -8.07 -46.20
N THR A 245 1.01 -7.98 -46.85
CA THR A 245 -0.25 -7.62 -46.18
C THR A 245 -1.01 -8.90 -45.84
N ALA A 246 -1.30 -9.10 -44.56
CA ALA A 246 -2.14 -10.18 -44.07
C ALA A 246 -3.60 -9.96 -44.50
N PRO A 247 -4.44 -11.02 -44.56
CA PRO A 247 -5.87 -10.87 -44.86
C PRO A 247 -6.62 -9.92 -43.91
N SER A 248 -6.12 -9.72 -42.70
CA SER A 248 -6.62 -8.76 -41.71
C SER A 248 -6.26 -7.30 -42.01
N GLY A 249 -5.46 -7.04 -43.04
CA GLY A 249 -4.88 -5.73 -43.35
C GLY A 249 -3.59 -5.41 -42.59
N ALA A 250 -3.14 -6.29 -41.68
CA ALA A 250 -1.89 -6.09 -40.96
C ALA A 250 -0.67 -6.24 -41.89
N LEU A 251 0.32 -5.34 -41.76
CA LEU A 251 1.59 -5.46 -42.46
C LEU A 251 2.51 -6.42 -41.70
N ILE A 252 2.99 -7.46 -42.38
CA ILE A 252 3.91 -8.47 -41.85
C ILE A 252 5.22 -8.37 -42.63
N GLY A 253 6.31 -8.13 -41.91
CA GLY A 253 7.66 -8.03 -42.48
C GLY A 253 8.48 -7.00 -41.72
N ASN A 254 9.80 -7.07 -41.87
CA ASN A 254 10.75 -6.14 -41.26
C ASN A 254 11.33 -5.15 -42.29
N ALA A 255 10.84 -5.16 -43.53
CA ALA A 255 11.32 -4.32 -44.64
C ALA A 255 12.85 -4.38 -44.84
N GLY A 256 13.47 -5.54 -44.55
CA GLY A 256 14.93 -5.72 -44.63
C GLY A 256 15.74 -4.99 -43.55
N THR A 257 15.10 -4.55 -42.47
CA THR A 257 15.79 -3.91 -41.33
C THR A 257 16.86 -4.81 -40.74
N ASP A 258 16.62 -6.12 -40.69
CA ASP A 258 17.62 -7.11 -40.26
C ASP A 258 18.84 -7.16 -41.19
N VAL A 259 18.64 -7.12 -42.50
CA VAL A 259 19.73 -7.05 -43.50
C VAL A 259 20.53 -5.77 -43.33
N MET A 260 19.88 -4.64 -43.07
CA MET A 260 20.55 -3.37 -42.80
C MET A 260 21.36 -3.42 -41.49
N ILE A 261 20.79 -4.01 -40.44
CA ILE A 261 21.50 -4.22 -39.16
C ILE A 261 22.69 -5.17 -39.33
N TRP A 262 22.58 -6.19 -40.18
CA TRP A 262 23.71 -7.06 -40.52
C TRP A 262 24.84 -6.30 -41.23
N LEU A 263 24.49 -5.47 -42.22
CA LEU A 263 25.46 -4.64 -42.95
C LEU A 263 26.13 -3.58 -42.06
N LEU A 264 25.39 -3.00 -41.12
CA LEU A 264 25.82 -1.91 -40.25
C LEU A 264 26.20 -2.38 -38.84
N ARG A 265 26.39 -3.68 -38.64
CA ARG A 265 26.54 -4.31 -37.31
C ARG A 265 27.61 -3.63 -36.47
N ASP A 266 28.80 -3.43 -37.04
CA ASP A 266 29.95 -2.88 -36.32
C ASP A 266 29.80 -1.38 -36.06
N GLN A 267 29.20 -0.63 -37.01
CA GLN A 267 28.91 0.79 -36.84
C GLN A 267 27.86 1.02 -35.75
N LEU A 268 26.82 0.18 -35.69
CA LEU A 268 25.79 0.24 -34.65
C LEU A 268 26.38 -0.05 -33.27
N LYS A 269 27.26 -1.05 -33.15
CA LYS A 269 27.97 -1.33 -31.88
C LYS A 269 28.84 -0.16 -31.45
N ALA A 270 29.63 0.40 -32.35
CA ALA A 270 30.48 1.55 -32.05
C ALA A 270 29.67 2.78 -31.62
N GLU A 271 28.51 3.00 -32.26
CA GLU A 271 27.60 4.09 -31.90
C GLU A 271 26.96 3.86 -30.52
N VAL A 272 26.51 2.64 -30.23
CA VAL A 272 25.99 2.27 -28.90
C VAL A 272 27.07 2.42 -27.84
N ASP A 273 28.31 2.02 -28.10
CA ASP A 273 29.43 2.20 -27.18
C ASP A 273 29.65 3.67 -26.84
N ARG A 274 29.55 4.56 -27.84
CA ARG A 274 29.61 6.02 -27.64
C ARG A 274 28.46 6.53 -26.78
N MET A 275 27.22 6.13 -27.10
CA MET A 275 26.03 6.52 -26.33
C MET A 275 26.14 6.04 -24.88
N ILE A 276 26.59 4.80 -24.65
CA ILE A 276 26.81 4.27 -23.30
C ILE A 276 27.90 5.07 -22.59
N ALA A 277 29.01 5.41 -23.24
CA ALA A 277 30.08 6.19 -22.62
C ALA A 277 29.65 7.61 -22.16
N GLU A 278 28.58 8.16 -22.72
CA GLU A 278 28.02 9.47 -22.34
C GLU A 278 27.04 9.41 -21.15
N LEU A 279 26.60 8.21 -20.74
CA LEU A 279 25.68 8.03 -19.61
C LEU A 279 26.41 8.05 -18.27
N ASN A 280 25.73 8.55 -17.23
CA ASN A 280 26.22 8.45 -15.85
C ASN A 280 25.81 7.10 -15.22
N PHE A 281 26.78 6.33 -14.74
CA PHE A 281 26.59 5.04 -14.07
C PHE A 281 26.93 5.10 -12.56
N ASP A 282 26.88 6.28 -11.95
CA ASP A 282 27.04 6.43 -10.51
C ASP A 282 26.05 5.52 -9.76
N GLY A 283 26.58 4.63 -8.91
CA GLY A 283 25.76 3.67 -8.16
C GLY A 283 25.23 2.50 -8.99
N ALA A 284 25.81 2.21 -10.16
CA ALA A 284 25.42 1.04 -10.93
C ALA A 284 25.69 -0.27 -10.17
N MET A 285 24.76 -1.22 -10.29
CA MET A 285 24.82 -2.52 -9.61
C MET A 285 24.41 -3.61 -10.59
N SER A 286 25.21 -4.67 -10.67
CA SER A 286 24.82 -5.89 -11.42
C SER A 286 23.59 -6.54 -10.79
N ALA A 287 22.86 -7.35 -11.56
CA ALA A 287 21.67 -8.05 -11.06
C ALA A 287 21.97 -8.91 -9.81
N ALA A 288 23.15 -9.55 -9.75
CA ALA A 288 23.58 -10.34 -8.60
C ALA A 288 23.86 -9.47 -7.36
N GLU A 289 24.47 -8.29 -7.55
CA GLU A 289 24.69 -7.32 -6.46
C GLU A 289 23.36 -6.72 -5.98
N GLN A 290 22.44 -6.40 -6.89
CA GLN A 290 21.10 -5.92 -6.54
C GLN A 290 20.34 -6.96 -5.72
N GLU A 291 20.36 -8.24 -6.13
CA GLU A 291 19.72 -9.33 -5.40
C GLU A 291 20.37 -9.54 -4.02
N ALA A 292 21.71 -9.53 -3.95
CA ALA A 292 22.43 -9.67 -2.69
C ALA A 292 22.13 -8.52 -1.72
N ALA A 293 22.16 -7.27 -2.20
CA ALA A 293 21.82 -6.09 -1.41
C ALA A 293 20.35 -6.11 -0.96
N THR A 294 19.42 -6.47 -1.84
CA THR A 294 18.00 -6.60 -1.51
C THR A 294 17.78 -7.66 -0.42
N ARG A 295 18.43 -8.83 -0.52
CA ARG A 295 18.37 -9.86 0.52
C ARG A 295 18.94 -9.39 1.85
N GLN A 296 20.07 -8.68 1.83
CA GLN A 296 20.69 -8.16 3.03
C GLN A 296 19.80 -7.11 3.71
N ILE A 297 19.27 -6.15 2.93
CA ILE A 297 18.32 -5.13 3.43
C ILE A 297 17.06 -5.80 4.01
N ALA A 298 16.51 -6.81 3.33
CA ALA A 298 15.34 -7.54 3.83
C ALA A 298 15.62 -8.26 5.15
N LYS A 299 16.81 -8.87 5.30
CA LYS A 299 17.26 -9.51 6.54
C LYS A 299 17.41 -8.50 7.68
N ASP A 300 18.09 -7.38 7.42
CA ASP A 300 18.32 -6.32 8.42
C ASP A 300 17.00 -5.67 8.84
N ARG A 301 16.08 -5.46 7.89
CA ARG A 301 14.74 -4.97 8.15
C ARG A 301 13.96 -5.92 9.06
N LEU A 302 13.94 -7.22 8.75
CA LEU A 302 13.25 -8.22 9.58
C LEU A 302 13.83 -8.28 11.01
N ALA A 303 15.15 -8.17 11.15
CA ALA A 303 15.80 -8.13 12.46
C ALA A 303 15.37 -6.90 13.28
N LEU A 304 15.31 -5.73 12.64
CA LEU A 304 14.84 -4.49 13.28
C LEU A 304 13.35 -4.57 13.65
N GLU A 305 12.51 -5.13 12.79
CA GLU A 305 11.07 -5.29 13.06
C GLU A 305 10.80 -6.30 14.19
N ARG A 306 11.61 -7.36 14.31
CA ARG A 306 11.59 -8.26 15.46
C ARG A 306 11.92 -7.52 16.76
N GLN A 307 12.94 -6.66 16.75
CA GLN A 307 13.28 -5.81 17.90
C GLN A 307 12.18 -4.79 18.23
N GLU A 308 11.55 -4.20 17.21
CA GLU A 308 10.39 -3.31 17.38
C GLU A 308 9.26 -4.05 18.11
N GLU A 309 8.87 -5.23 17.63
CA GLU A 309 7.80 -6.02 18.23
C GLU A 309 8.13 -6.45 19.67
N ALA A 310 9.38 -6.84 19.95
CA ALA A 310 9.81 -7.17 21.31
C ALA A 310 9.64 -5.97 22.27
N LEU A 311 9.98 -4.76 21.82
CA LEU A 311 9.79 -3.54 22.61
C LEU A 311 8.32 -3.17 22.76
N VAL A 312 7.49 -3.33 21.72
CA VAL A 312 6.05 -3.09 21.79
C VAL A 312 5.40 -4.05 22.79
N ALA A 313 5.73 -5.34 22.73
CA ALA A 313 5.24 -6.34 23.68
C ALA A 313 5.66 -6.01 25.12
N ALA A 314 6.91 -5.58 25.34
CA ALA A 314 7.38 -5.16 26.66
C ALA A 314 6.65 -3.89 27.18
N ALA A 315 6.35 -2.94 26.29
CA ALA A 315 5.60 -1.73 26.63
C ALA A 315 4.14 -2.05 26.99
N GLU A 316 3.50 -2.99 26.28
CA GLU A 316 2.16 -3.49 26.59
C GLU A 316 2.09 -4.13 27.98
N VAL A 317 3.05 -4.99 28.33
CA VAL A 317 3.16 -5.59 29.68
C VAL A 317 3.34 -4.51 30.75
N SER A 318 4.02 -3.40 30.42
CA SER A 318 4.23 -2.26 31.31
C SER A 318 3.02 -1.30 31.40
N GLY A 319 1.90 -1.62 30.76
CA GLY A 319 0.69 -0.79 30.75
C GLY A 319 0.77 0.45 29.86
N ARG A 320 1.72 0.50 28.92
CA ARG A 320 1.90 1.57 27.95
C ARG A 320 1.71 1.02 26.54
N PRO A 321 0.46 0.77 26.10
CA PRO A 321 0.21 0.22 24.78
C PRO A 321 0.77 1.16 23.71
N THR A 322 1.56 0.61 22.80
CA THR A 322 2.10 1.34 21.66
C THR A 322 1.52 0.71 20.40
N ALA A 323 0.91 1.53 19.53
CA ALA A 323 0.33 1.04 18.29
C ALA A 323 1.41 0.38 17.41
N ARG A 324 1.14 -0.83 16.94
CA ARG A 324 1.97 -1.52 15.94
C ARG A 324 1.83 -0.83 14.59
N ARG A 325 2.83 -1.00 13.73
CA ARG A 325 2.78 -0.51 12.35
C ARG A 325 1.86 -1.40 11.51
N ALA A 326 1.11 -0.80 10.59
CA ALA A 326 0.26 -1.53 9.67
C ALA A 326 1.07 -2.39 8.66
N ASP A 327 2.30 -1.98 8.35
CA ASP A 327 3.21 -2.63 7.39
C ASP A 327 4.25 -3.55 8.06
N LEU A 328 4.01 -3.98 9.32
CA LEU A 328 4.86 -4.89 10.07
C LEU A 328 4.98 -6.25 9.36
N ASP A 329 6.19 -6.79 9.20
CA ASP A 329 6.37 -8.13 8.66
C ASP A 329 5.69 -9.17 9.56
N PRO A 330 4.77 -10.01 9.02
CA PRO A 330 4.07 -11.02 9.80
C PRO A 330 4.99 -11.97 10.57
N ARG A 331 6.18 -12.27 10.04
CA ARG A 331 7.17 -13.12 10.70
C ARG A 331 7.74 -12.46 11.95
N ALA A 332 7.92 -11.14 11.94
CA ALA A 332 8.35 -10.38 13.11
C ALA A 332 7.27 -10.37 14.19
N PHE A 333 6.01 -10.14 13.82
CA PHE A 333 4.88 -10.19 14.75
C PHE A 333 4.73 -11.57 15.40
N LEU A 334 4.75 -12.63 14.60
CA LEU A 334 4.53 -14.00 15.04
C LEU A 334 5.76 -14.60 15.75
N GLY A 335 6.95 -14.02 15.61
CA GLY A 335 8.18 -14.58 16.19
C GLY A 335 8.60 -15.88 15.50
N VAL A 336 8.45 -15.95 14.16
CA VAL A 336 8.73 -17.17 13.39
C VAL A 336 9.71 -16.94 12.24
N ASP A 337 10.31 -18.02 11.74
CA ASP A 337 11.00 -18.10 10.46
C ASP A 337 10.42 -19.21 9.57
N ALA A 338 10.60 -19.03 8.26
CA ALA A 338 10.24 -20.00 7.23
C ALA A 338 11.41 -20.92 6.86
#